data_AF-A0A8T2WCP5-F1
#
_entry.id   AF-A0A8T2WCP5-F1
#
_cell.length_a   1.000
_cell.length_b   1.000
_cell.length_c   1.000
_cell.angle_alpha   90.00
_cell.angle_beta   90.00
_cell.angle_gamma   90.00
#
_symmetry.space_group_name_H-M   'P 1'
#
loop_
_entity.id
_entity.type
_entity.pdbx_description
1 polymer ?
#
loop_
_entity_poly.entity_id
_entity_poly.type
_entity_poly.pdbx_seq_one_letter_code
_entity_poly.pdbx_strand_id
1 'polypeptide(L)'
;WPGSYCDTKHSCCYPRTGKPVADFGIHGLWPQNADGSYPQNCNRDNALDEDQISDLTSSLQKDWPSLSCPSSTGFRFWSHEWEKHGTCAESEEIDQHGYFEAALKLKEKANLLQALNNAGIKPDDEFYDLDSIKEAIKDATGFTPGIECNIDASKNSQLYQVFMCVDISGGERFCSLCGLSDRIPSSIEPLAIKLHELGHASCNNMSSDLKRGKPSSSFTFMGHKPTL
;
A
#
# COMPACT_ATOMS: atom_id res chain seq x y z
N TRP A 1 4.77 -3.52 -1.67
CA TRP A 1 4.63 -4.70 -2.54
C TRP A 1 3.26 -5.35 -2.32
N PRO A 2 2.39 -5.45 -3.35
CA PRO A 2 1.04 -6.01 -3.19
C PRO A 2 1.01 -7.45 -2.66
N GLY A 3 2.00 -8.28 -2.99
CA GLY A 3 2.09 -9.66 -2.50
C GLY A 3 2.13 -9.71 -0.98
N SER A 4 3.01 -8.89 -0.38
CA SER A 4 3.20 -8.81 1.07
C SER A 4 2.07 -8.11 1.82
N TYR A 5 1.17 -7.41 1.13
CA TYR A 5 -0.07 -6.91 1.76
C TYR A 5 -1.11 -8.05 1.89
N CYS A 6 -1.18 -8.91 0.87
CA CYS A 6 -2.27 -9.86 0.69
C CYS A 6 -2.01 -11.28 1.25
N ASP A 7 -0.82 -11.56 1.74
CA ASP A 7 -0.41 -12.85 2.30
C ASP A 7 -0.27 -12.85 3.83
N THR A 8 -0.70 -11.76 4.47
CA THR A 8 -0.75 -11.65 5.93
C THR A 8 -2.02 -12.35 6.48
N LYS A 9 -2.21 -12.31 7.80
CA LYS A 9 -3.47 -12.75 8.42
C LYS A 9 -4.63 -11.77 8.20
N HIS A 10 -4.37 -10.57 7.70
CA HIS A 10 -5.39 -9.57 7.41
C HIS A 10 -6.06 -9.84 6.07
N SER A 11 -7.32 -9.42 5.93
CA SER A 11 -8.04 -9.55 4.67
C SER A 11 -7.47 -8.59 3.62
N CYS A 12 -7.25 -9.10 2.41
CA CYS A 12 -6.99 -8.31 1.21
C CYS A 12 -8.08 -8.57 0.15
N CYS A 13 -8.44 -7.51 -0.57
CA CYS A 13 -9.39 -7.55 -1.68
C CYS A 13 -8.77 -6.86 -2.89
N TYR A 14 -8.83 -7.49 -4.05
CA TYR A 14 -8.42 -6.83 -5.28
C TYR A 14 -9.36 -5.67 -5.65
N PRO A 15 -8.84 -4.63 -6.32
CA PRO A 15 -9.66 -3.57 -6.90
C PRO A 15 -10.75 -4.11 -7.81
N ARG A 16 -11.78 -3.29 -8.07
CA ARG A 16 -12.84 -3.64 -9.03
C ARG A 16 -12.32 -3.82 -10.46
N THR A 17 -11.18 -3.23 -10.78
CA THR A 17 -10.47 -3.39 -12.04
C THR A 17 -9.75 -4.75 -12.17
N GLY A 18 -9.77 -5.57 -11.12
CA GLY A 18 -9.20 -6.91 -11.10
C GLY A 18 -7.90 -7.00 -10.31
N LYS A 19 -7.21 -8.14 -10.45
CA LYS A 19 -5.91 -8.38 -9.82
C LYS A 19 -4.89 -7.37 -10.37
N PRO A 20 -4.19 -6.60 -9.49
CA PRO A 20 -3.13 -5.71 -9.93
C PRO A 20 -2.00 -6.47 -10.63
N VAL A 21 -1.26 -5.77 -11.48
CA VAL A 21 -0.01 -6.31 -12.03
C VAL A 21 0.98 -6.57 -10.89
N ALA A 22 1.88 -7.54 -11.07
CA ALA A 22 2.91 -7.88 -10.10
C ALA A 22 4.02 -6.83 -10.11
N ASP A 23 3.72 -5.62 -9.64
CA ASP A 23 4.63 -4.48 -9.50
C ASP A 23 4.36 -3.73 -8.18
N PHE A 24 5.28 -2.88 -7.74
CA PHE A 24 5.09 -2.01 -6.59
C PHE A 24 3.98 -1.00 -6.86
N GLY A 25 2.90 -1.02 -6.07
CA GLY A 25 1.92 0.07 -6.04
C GLY A 25 2.38 1.23 -5.16
N ILE A 26 1.91 2.44 -5.46
CA ILE A 26 2.06 3.62 -4.60
C ILE A 26 1.20 3.42 -3.35
N HIS A 27 1.75 3.76 -2.18
CA HIS A 27 0.96 3.93 -0.96
C HIS A 27 0.59 5.40 -0.79
N GLY A 28 1.60 6.29 -0.77
CA GLY A 28 1.38 7.72 -0.77
C GLY A 28 2.63 8.56 -0.90
N LEU A 29 2.39 9.86 -1.01
CA LEU A 29 3.41 10.91 -1.06
C LEU A 29 3.23 11.79 0.17
N TRP A 30 4.13 11.69 1.14
CA TRP A 30 3.91 12.22 2.48
C TRP A 30 4.91 13.33 2.82
N PRO A 31 4.46 14.57 3.03
CA PRO A 31 5.29 15.62 3.59
C PRO A 31 5.88 15.21 4.95
N GLN A 32 7.16 15.47 5.14
CA GLN A 32 7.91 15.07 6.34
C GLN A 32 8.81 16.23 6.79
N ASN A 33 8.80 16.54 8.09
CA ASN A 33 9.71 17.53 8.67
C ASN A 33 11.09 16.92 8.94
N ALA A 34 12.13 17.76 8.95
CA ALA A 34 13.50 17.34 9.23
C ALA A 34 13.70 16.73 10.63
N ASP A 35 12.82 17.05 11.58
CA ASP A 35 12.84 16.50 12.93
C ASP A 35 12.18 15.11 13.04
N GLY A 36 11.65 14.57 11.94
CA GLY A 36 10.98 13.26 11.87
C GLY A 36 9.48 13.32 12.22
N SER A 37 8.95 14.48 12.63
CA SER A 37 7.50 14.70 12.69
C SER A 37 6.93 14.93 11.28
N TYR A 38 5.65 14.69 11.07
CA TYR A 38 4.98 14.97 9.80
C TYR A 38 3.70 15.78 10.03
N PRO A 39 3.39 16.76 9.16
CA PRO A 39 2.10 17.40 9.17
C PRO A 39 1.02 16.45 8.62
N GLN A 40 -0.22 16.59 9.09
CA GLN A 40 -1.36 15.84 8.57
C GLN A 40 -2.66 16.65 8.68
N ASN A 41 -3.61 16.40 7.79
CA ASN A 41 -4.93 17.02 7.78
C ASN A 41 -4.88 18.56 7.77
N CYS A 42 -3.99 19.14 6.95
CA CYS A 42 -3.66 20.56 6.99
C CYS A 42 -4.77 21.48 6.49
N ASN A 43 -5.64 20.98 5.60
CA ASN A 43 -6.79 21.72 5.10
C ASN A 43 -8.01 20.80 5.02
N ARG A 44 -8.90 20.86 6.01
CA ARG A 44 -10.10 19.99 6.08
C ARG A 44 -11.20 20.40 5.10
N ASP A 45 -11.14 21.62 4.59
CA ASP A 45 -12.16 22.14 3.67
C ASP A 45 -11.79 21.87 2.20
N ASN A 46 -10.61 21.30 1.95
CA ASN A 46 -10.10 20.94 0.63
C ASN A 46 -10.20 19.43 0.40
N ALA A 47 -11.42 18.92 0.34
CA ALA A 47 -11.67 17.53 -0.01
C ALA A 47 -11.25 17.24 -1.46
N LEU A 48 -10.91 15.98 -1.75
CA LEU A 48 -10.59 15.56 -3.11
C LEU A 48 -11.80 15.76 -4.03
N ASP A 49 -11.61 16.54 -5.09
CA ASP A 49 -12.54 16.68 -6.20
C ASP A 49 -12.10 15.71 -7.31
N GLU A 50 -12.88 14.64 -7.50
CA GLU A 50 -12.56 13.58 -8.46
C GLU A 50 -12.43 14.10 -9.90
N ASP A 51 -13.11 15.20 -10.24
CA ASP A 51 -13.04 15.79 -11.58
C ASP A 51 -11.65 16.37 -11.87
N GLN A 52 -10.93 16.86 -10.84
CA GLN A 52 -9.57 17.41 -10.96
C GLN A 52 -8.53 16.36 -11.32
N ILE A 53 -8.82 15.07 -11.13
CA ILE A 53 -7.89 13.95 -11.37
C ILE A 53 -8.45 12.93 -12.37
N SER A 54 -9.52 13.31 -13.08
CA SER A 54 -10.26 12.40 -13.95
C SER A 54 -9.39 11.80 -15.07
N ASP A 55 -8.46 12.58 -15.61
CA ASP A 55 -7.47 12.15 -16.61
C ASP A 55 -6.42 11.18 -16.05
N LEU A 56 -6.09 11.29 -14.75
CA LEU A 56 -5.13 10.43 -14.06
C LEU A 56 -5.75 9.10 -13.57
N THR A 57 -7.07 8.99 -13.54
CA THR A 57 -7.79 7.87 -12.89
C THR A 57 -7.34 6.49 -13.38
N SER A 58 -7.11 6.31 -14.69
CA SER A 58 -6.68 5.00 -15.22
C SER A 58 -5.28 4.63 -14.73
N SER A 59 -4.37 5.61 -14.65
CA SER A 59 -3.02 5.42 -14.11
C SER A 59 -3.08 5.13 -12.61
N LEU A 60 -3.89 5.87 -11.85
CA LEU A 60 -4.09 5.64 -10.42
C LEU A 60 -4.67 4.25 -10.12
N GLN A 61 -5.62 3.76 -10.92
CA GLN A 61 -6.16 2.40 -10.75
C GLN A 61 -5.12 1.31 -10.95
N LYS A 62 -4.15 1.53 -11.84
CA LYS A 62 -3.07 0.59 -12.14
C LYS A 62 -1.95 0.67 -11.10
N ASP A 63 -1.52 1.88 -10.80
CA ASP A 63 -0.25 2.17 -10.14
C ASP A 63 -0.41 2.60 -8.68
N TRP A 64 -1.62 2.96 -8.25
CA TRP A 64 -2.00 3.27 -6.86
C TRP A 64 -3.28 2.53 -6.40
N PRO A 65 -3.36 1.20 -6.56
CA PRO A 65 -4.58 0.44 -6.25
C PRO A 65 -4.83 0.34 -4.74
N SER A 66 -6.11 0.33 -4.34
CA SER A 66 -6.51 -0.06 -2.99
C SER A 66 -6.64 -1.58 -2.88
N LEU A 67 -5.98 -2.18 -1.88
CA LEU A 67 -6.07 -3.60 -1.56
C LEU A 67 -6.98 -3.90 -0.35
N SER A 68 -7.61 -2.87 0.21
CA SER A 68 -8.49 -3.01 1.38
C SER A 68 -9.83 -3.64 1.01
N CYS A 69 -10.44 -4.33 1.98
CA CYS A 69 -11.77 -4.90 1.83
C CYS A 69 -12.87 -3.96 2.33
N PRO A 70 -14.05 -3.94 1.68
CA PRO A 70 -14.37 -4.65 0.44
C PRO A 70 -13.71 -4.03 -0.80
N SER A 71 -13.68 -4.79 -1.91
CA SER A 71 -13.17 -4.33 -3.21
C SER A 71 -13.75 -2.96 -3.61
N SER A 72 -12.88 -2.05 -4.05
CA SER A 72 -13.22 -0.66 -4.35
C SER A 72 -12.61 -0.18 -5.67
N THR A 73 -12.98 1.04 -6.08
CA THR A 73 -12.44 1.73 -7.25
C THR A 73 -11.14 2.48 -6.97
N GLY A 74 -10.71 2.58 -5.71
CA GLY A 74 -9.52 3.35 -5.29
C GLY A 74 -9.83 4.73 -4.72
N PHE A 75 -10.90 5.40 -5.14
CA PHE A 75 -11.20 6.80 -4.75
C PHE A 75 -11.22 7.06 -3.23
N ARG A 76 -11.78 6.14 -2.43
CA ARG A 76 -11.74 6.28 -0.97
C ARG A 76 -10.30 6.30 -0.42
N PHE A 77 -9.40 5.53 -1.02
CA PHE A 77 -8.00 5.52 -0.63
C PHE A 77 -7.30 6.80 -1.08
N TRP A 78 -7.53 7.26 -2.31
CA TRP A 78 -6.95 8.51 -2.81
C TRP A 78 -7.46 9.74 -2.05
N SER A 79 -8.75 9.81 -1.72
CA SER A 79 -9.31 10.87 -0.86
C SER A 79 -8.65 10.85 0.52
N HIS A 80 -8.43 9.67 1.11
CA HIS A 80 -7.69 9.56 2.38
C HIS A 80 -6.27 10.13 2.29
N GLU A 81 -5.51 9.73 1.27
CA GLU A 81 -4.14 10.18 1.07
C GLU A 81 -4.08 11.68 0.78
N TRP A 82 -4.99 12.21 -0.04
CA TRP A 82 -5.11 13.63 -0.31
C TRP A 82 -5.44 14.41 0.98
N GLU A 83 -6.56 14.12 1.64
CA GLU A 83 -7.04 14.88 2.78
C GLU A 83 -6.07 14.82 3.96
N LYS A 84 -5.39 13.69 4.16
CA LYS A 84 -4.43 13.51 5.25
C LYS A 84 -3.05 14.05 4.91
N HIS A 85 -2.54 13.85 3.71
CA HIS A 85 -1.15 14.14 3.33
C HIS A 85 -1.03 15.17 2.20
N GLY A 86 -1.81 15.03 1.13
CA GLY A 86 -1.81 15.97 0.00
C GLY A 86 -2.14 17.41 0.38
N THR A 87 -3.10 17.63 1.28
CA THR A 87 -3.43 18.97 1.80
C THR A 87 -2.29 19.66 2.54
N CYS A 88 -1.27 18.90 2.97
CA CYS A 88 -0.05 19.43 3.59
C CYS A 88 1.08 19.67 2.60
N ALA A 89 0.95 19.18 1.36
CA ALA A 89 1.85 19.43 0.24
C ALA A 89 1.34 20.58 -0.66
N GLU A 90 0.11 21.05 -0.45
CA GLU A 90 -0.53 22.08 -1.24
C GLU A 90 0.29 23.39 -1.24
N SER A 91 0.57 23.90 -2.43
CA SER A 91 1.28 25.17 -2.67
C SER A 91 0.73 25.85 -3.92
N GLU A 92 1.32 26.98 -4.34
CA GLU A 92 0.97 27.60 -5.63
C GLU A 92 1.31 26.70 -6.83
N GLU A 93 2.21 25.73 -6.65
CA GLU A 93 2.72 24.82 -7.68
C GLU A 93 2.16 23.40 -7.58
N ILE A 94 1.55 23.03 -6.46
CA ILE A 94 1.03 21.68 -6.21
C ILE A 94 -0.44 21.78 -5.79
N ASP A 95 -1.32 21.49 -6.73
CA ASP A 95 -2.75 21.28 -6.49
C ASP A 95 -3.06 19.78 -6.38
N GLN A 96 -4.36 19.44 -6.36
CA GLN A 96 -4.82 18.04 -6.31
C GLN A 96 -4.24 17.22 -7.46
N HIS A 97 -4.33 17.73 -8.69
CA HIS A 97 -3.81 17.05 -9.89
C HIS A 97 -2.30 16.85 -9.78
N GLY A 98 -1.56 17.92 -9.49
CA GLY A 98 -0.11 17.91 -9.36
C GLY A 98 0.41 16.94 -8.30
N TYR A 99 -0.29 16.80 -7.17
CA TYR A 99 0.05 15.82 -6.13
C TYR A 99 0.04 14.38 -6.64
N PHE A 100 -1.05 13.98 -7.32
CA PHE A 100 -1.20 12.63 -7.85
C PHE A 100 -0.30 12.40 -9.07
N GLU A 101 -0.15 13.40 -9.94
CA GLU A 101 0.73 13.31 -11.10
C GLU A 101 2.21 13.14 -10.68
N ALA A 102 2.65 13.91 -9.68
CA ALA A 102 4.01 13.80 -9.14
C ALA A 102 4.28 12.39 -8.58
N ALA A 103 3.35 11.83 -7.81
CA ALA A 103 3.50 10.48 -7.26
C ALA A 103 3.59 9.41 -8.36
N LEU A 104 2.79 9.52 -9.43
CA LEU A 104 2.84 8.64 -10.59
C LEU A 104 4.20 8.73 -11.30
N LYS A 105 4.68 9.94 -11.58
CA LYS A 105 5.99 10.19 -12.20
C LYS A 105 7.15 9.67 -11.36
N LEU A 106 7.09 9.83 -10.04
CA LEU A 106 8.09 9.31 -9.11
C LEU A 106 8.11 7.78 -9.10
N LYS A 107 6.95 7.11 -9.12
CA LYS A 107 6.88 5.64 -9.25
C LYS A 107 7.52 5.18 -10.56
N GLU A 108 7.16 5.79 -11.68
CA GLU A 108 7.71 5.45 -12.99
C GLU A 108 9.23 5.61 -13.00
N LYS A 109 9.73 6.73 -12.46
CA LYS A 109 11.16 7.02 -12.39
C LYS A 109 11.94 6.04 -11.51
N ALA A 110 11.36 5.65 -10.37
CA ALA A 110 12.01 4.71 -9.46
C ALA A 110 12.10 3.30 -10.03
N ASN A 111 11.06 2.86 -10.74
CA ASN A 111 10.96 1.56 -11.39
C ASN A 111 11.54 0.39 -10.55
N LEU A 112 11.08 0.31 -9.30
CA LEU A 112 11.71 -0.53 -8.27
C LEU A 112 11.80 -2.01 -8.68
N LEU A 113 10.75 -2.56 -9.30
CA LEU A 113 10.77 -3.95 -9.73
C LEU A 113 11.83 -4.19 -10.81
N GLN A 114 12.01 -3.27 -11.77
CA GLN A 114 13.05 -3.40 -12.78
C GLN A 114 14.45 -3.28 -12.16
N ALA A 115 14.64 -2.37 -11.20
CA ALA A 115 15.89 -2.24 -10.47
C ALA A 115 16.28 -3.54 -9.76
N LEU A 116 15.34 -4.15 -9.03
CA LEU A 116 15.53 -5.44 -8.36
C LEU A 116 15.79 -6.58 -9.36
N ASN A 117 14.99 -6.67 -10.43
CA ASN A 117 15.17 -7.70 -11.46
C ASN A 117 16.55 -7.62 -12.15
N ASN A 118 17.06 -6.41 -12.39
CA ASN A 118 18.40 -6.21 -12.97
C ASN A 118 19.52 -6.72 -12.05
N ALA A 119 19.30 -6.70 -10.74
CA ALA A 119 20.20 -7.27 -9.73
C ALA A 119 19.94 -8.77 -9.49
N GLY A 120 19.01 -9.39 -10.22
CA GLY A 120 18.64 -10.80 -10.05
C GLY A 120 17.69 -11.08 -8.88
N ILE A 121 17.14 -10.03 -8.25
CA ILE A 121 16.16 -10.13 -7.15
C ILE A 121 14.76 -10.12 -7.74
N LYS A 122 14.02 -11.23 -7.59
CA LYS A 122 12.73 -11.44 -8.24
C LYS A 122 11.63 -11.77 -7.24
N PRO A 123 10.36 -11.51 -7.56
CA PRO A 123 9.22 -11.99 -6.77
C PRO A 123 8.97 -13.46 -7.05
N ASP A 124 9.79 -14.33 -6.47
CA ASP A 124 9.83 -15.78 -6.70
C ASP A 124 9.74 -16.60 -5.40
N ASP A 125 9.26 -15.98 -4.32
CA ASP A 125 9.15 -16.57 -2.99
C ASP A 125 10.50 -16.95 -2.33
N GLU A 126 11.63 -16.56 -2.93
CA GLU A 126 12.96 -16.72 -2.33
C GLU A 126 13.27 -15.61 -1.32
N PHE A 127 14.34 -15.85 -0.55
CA PHE A 127 14.87 -14.90 0.44
C PHE A 127 16.10 -14.18 -0.10
N TYR A 128 16.15 -12.87 0.13
CA TYR A 128 17.22 -12.00 -0.32
C TYR A 128 17.81 -11.21 0.85
N ASP A 129 19.12 -10.99 0.83
CA ASP A 129 19.77 -10.14 1.83
C ASP A 129 19.23 -8.71 1.75
N LEU A 130 18.90 -8.11 2.89
CA LEU A 130 18.36 -6.74 2.94
C LEU A 130 19.32 -5.73 2.29
N ASP A 131 20.62 -5.87 2.54
CA ASP A 131 21.64 -5.00 1.95
C ASP A 131 21.68 -5.12 0.43
N SER A 132 21.46 -6.31 -0.12
CA SER A 132 21.38 -6.51 -1.57
C SER A 132 20.17 -5.78 -2.17
N ILE A 133 19.02 -5.78 -1.48
CA ILE A 133 17.83 -5.01 -1.89
C ILE A 133 18.12 -3.50 -1.84
N LYS A 134 18.71 -3.01 -0.74
CA LYS A 134 19.05 -1.59 -0.55
C LYS A 134 20.03 -1.11 -1.62
N GLU A 135 21.11 -1.86 -1.87
CA GLU A 135 22.12 -1.49 -2.88
C GLU A 135 21.57 -1.58 -4.30
N ALA A 136 20.76 -2.59 -4.65
CA ALA A 136 20.15 -2.67 -5.99
C ALA A 136 19.28 -1.44 -6.32
N ILE A 137 18.48 -0.98 -5.37
CA ILE A 137 17.64 0.22 -5.53
C ILE A 137 18.52 1.47 -5.59
N LYS A 138 19.54 1.56 -4.75
CA LYS A 138 20.47 2.69 -4.72
C LYS A 138 21.30 2.81 -5.98
N ASP A 139 21.78 1.71 -6.54
CA ASP A 139 22.53 1.71 -7.81
C ASP A 139 21.65 2.17 -8.98
N ALA A 140 20.38 1.76 -8.99
CA ALA A 140 19.45 2.13 -10.05
C ALA A 140 18.96 3.58 -9.96
N THR A 141 18.74 4.08 -8.74
CA THR A 141 18.09 5.38 -8.52
C THR A 141 19.08 6.49 -8.13
N GLY A 142 20.23 6.14 -7.56
CA GLY A 142 21.16 7.05 -6.90
C GLY A 142 20.86 7.31 -5.42
N PHE A 143 19.86 6.64 -4.83
CA PHE A 143 19.36 6.96 -3.48
C PHE A 143 19.22 5.73 -2.60
N THR A 144 19.69 5.84 -1.36
CA THR A 144 19.49 4.79 -0.35
C THR A 144 18.01 4.75 0.04
N PRO A 145 17.30 3.64 -0.21
CA PRO A 145 15.90 3.53 0.20
C PRO A 145 15.79 3.23 1.69
N GLY A 146 14.67 3.65 2.29
CA GLY A 146 14.16 3.04 3.50
C GLY A 146 13.40 1.76 3.17
N ILE A 147 13.56 0.71 3.97
CA ILE A 147 12.86 -0.57 3.77
C ILE A 147 12.03 -0.89 5.00
N GLU A 148 10.74 -1.15 4.79
CA GLU A 148 9.86 -1.70 5.82
C GLU A 148 9.48 -3.13 5.45
N CYS A 149 9.59 -4.00 6.45
CA CYS A 149 9.17 -5.39 6.35
C CYS A 149 7.90 -5.61 7.17
N ASN A 150 7.09 -6.57 6.75
CA ASN A 150 6.03 -7.12 7.59
C ASN A 150 6.23 -8.64 7.73
N ILE A 151 5.23 -9.31 8.30
CA ILE A 151 5.26 -10.75 8.56
C ILE A 151 4.10 -11.43 7.81
N ASP A 152 4.42 -12.45 7.01
CA ASP A 152 3.42 -13.25 6.29
C ASP A 152 2.64 -14.20 7.24
N ALA A 153 1.63 -14.89 6.71
CA ALA A 153 0.87 -15.88 7.47
C ALA A 153 1.73 -17.06 8.03
N SER A 154 2.86 -17.34 7.37
CA SER A 154 3.84 -18.37 7.73
C SER A 154 4.91 -17.89 8.72
N LYS A 155 4.84 -16.63 9.15
CA LYS A 155 5.79 -15.95 10.04
C LYS A 155 7.16 -15.61 9.44
N ASN A 156 7.28 -15.58 8.12
CA ASN A 156 8.48 -15.09 7.46
C ASN A 156 8.48 -13.56 7.43
N SER A 157 9.66 -12.96 7.54
CA SER A 157 9.83 -11.54 7.23
C SER A 157 9.91 -11.32 5.73
N GLN A 158 9.23 -10.29 5.23
CA GLN A 158 9.08 -10.04 3.80
C GLN A 158 9.03 -8.56 3.45
N LEU A 159 9.41 -8.23 2.21
CA LEU A 159 9.54 -6.86 1.74
C LEU A 159 8.15 -6.23 1.59
N TYR A 160 7.80 -5.30 2.47
CA TYR A 160 6.47 -4.72 2.50
C TYR A 160 6.41 -3.36 1.82
N GLN A 161 7.20 -2.39 2.27
CA GLN A 161 7.25 -1.04 1.69
C GLN A 161 8.67 -0.57 1.44
N VAL A 162 8.82 0.31 0.45
CA VAL A 162 10.07 0.98 0.11
C VAL A 162 9.80 2.48 0.20
N PHE A 163 10.61 3.17 0.99
CA PHE A 163 10.53 4.61 1.19
C PHE A 163 11.65 5.29 0.41
N MET A 164 11.29 6.26 -0.42
CA MET A 164 12.22 7.13 -1.12
C MET A 164 11.87 8.57 -0.77
N CYS A 165 12.90 9.37 -0.57
CA CYS A 165 12.75 10.75 -0.16
C CYS A 165 12.81 11.64 -1.39
N VAL A 166 11.98 12.69 -1.45
CA VAL A 166 11.90 13.62 -2.58
C VAL A 166 12.07 15.05 -2.10
N ASP A 167 12.53 15.92 -2.99
CA ASP A 167 12.68 17.34 -2.70
C ASP A 167 11.31 18.02 -2.46
N ILE A 168 11.30 19.03 -1.57
CA ILE A 168 10.11 19.77 -1.14
C ILE A 168 9.44 20.59 -2.25
N SER A 169 10.11 20.81 -3.37
CA SER A 169 9.57 21.55 -4.53
C SER A 169 8.56 20.75 -5.37
N GLY A 170 8.13 19.57 -4.90
CA GLY A 170 7.34 18.63 -5.70
C GLY A 170 8.11 18.08 -6.91
N GLY A 171 9.41 18.39 -6.99
CA GLY A 171 10.26 18.03 -8.11
C GLY A 171 10.44 16.51 -8.17
N GLU A 172 10.51 16.00 -9.39
CA GLU A 172 10.79 14.60 -9.74
C GLU A 172 12.20 14.13 -9.29
N ARG A 173 12.81 14.75 -8.28
CA ARG A 173 14.16 14.50 -7.80
C ARG A 173 14.06 13.88 -6.42
N PHE A 174 14.60 12.67 -6.31
CA PHE A 174 14.86 12.08 -5.01
C PHE A 174 15.96 12.86 -4.28
N CYS A 175 15.94 12.84 -2.95
CA CYS A 175 16.90 13.51 -2.09
C CYS A 175 17.55 12.49 -1.14
N SER A 176 18.87 12.53 -1.02
CA SER A 176 19.64 11.60 -0.16
C SER A 176 19.58 11.98 1.33
N LEU A 177 18.94 13.11 1.68
CA LEU A 177 19.10 13.79 2.98
C LEU A 177 17.80 13.99 3.78
N CYS A 178 16.71 13.30 3.45
CA CYS A 178 15.68 13.15 4.48
C CYS A 178 16.22 12.11 5.46
N GLY A 179 16.48 12.51 6.71
CA GLY A 179 17.03 11.68 7.79
C GLY A 179 16.11 10.52 8.25
N LEU A 180 15.48 9.83 7.30
CA LEU A 180 14.70 8.61 7.41
C LEU A 180 15.60 7.37 7.46
N SER A 181 16.80 7.41 6.84
CA SER A 181 17.77 6.31 6.94
C SER A 181 18.17 6.00 8.38
N ASP A 182 18.09 6.97 9.29
CA ASP A 182 18.43 6.81 10.71
C ASP A 182 17.21 6.57 11.62
N ARG A 183 15.98 6.52 11.07
CA ARG A 183 14.74 6.58 11.86
C ARG A 183 13.66 5.57 11.47
N ILE A 184 13.95 4.61 10.60
CA ILE A 184 13.22 3.35 10.62
C ILE A 184 13.58 2.69 11.97
N PRO A 185 12.60 2.37 12.84
CA PRO A 185 12.89 1.77 14.12
C PRO A 185 13.78 0.55 13.90
N SER A 186 14.91 0.51 14.63
CA SER A 186 15.82 -0.63 14.69
C SER A 186 15.20 -1.83 15.43
N SER A 187 13.98 -2.20 15.08
CA SER A 187 13.58 -3.60 15.19
C SER A 187 14.58 -4.38 14.35
N ILE A 188 15.23 -5.37 14.97
CA ILE A 188 16.23 -6.26 14.36
C ILE A 188 15.94 -6.43 12.86
N GLU A 189 16.73 -5.75 12.03
CA GLU A 189 16.53 -5.84 10.58
C GLU A 189 16.73 -7.32 10.22
N PRO A 190 15.76 -7.96 9.55
CA PRO A 190 15.91 -9.34 9.14
C PRO A 190 17.09 -9.42 8.18
N LEU A 191 18.02 -10.35 8.44
CA LEU A 191 19.17 -10.57 7.55
C LEU A 191 18.70 -10.96 6.15
N ALA A 192 17.59 -11.70 6.06
CA ALA A 192 17.01 -12.18 4.82
C ALA A 192 15.51 -11.86 4.76
N ILE A 193 15.07 -11.35 3.61
CA ILE A 193 13.71 -10.86 3.37
C ILE A 193 13.13 -11.61 2.19
N LYS A 194 11.94 -12.18 2.38
CA LYS A 194 11.21 -12.84 1.30
C LYS A 194 10.60 -11.80 0.35
N LEU A 195 10.74 -12.02 -0.97
CA LEU A 195 9.99 -11.26 -1.98
C LEU A 195 8.95 -12.18 -2.62
N HIS A 196 7.70 -12.05 -2.16
CA HIS A 196 6.62 -12.95 -2.57
C HIS A 196 6.24 -12.76 -4.05
N GLU A 197 5.92 -13.85 -4.73
CA GLU A 197 5.16 -13.75 -5.98
C GLU A 197 3.78 -13.13 -5.69
N LEU A 198 3.24 -12.33 -6.61
CA LEU A 198 1.86 -11.86 -6.47
C LEU A 198 0.91 -13.04 -6.73
N GLY A 199 0.61 -13.81 -5.67
CA GLY A 199 -0.32 -14.94 -5.69
C GLY A 199 -1.78 -14.54 -5.88
N HIS A 200 -2.70 -15.49 -5.81
CA HIS A 200 -4.14 -15.22 -5.80
C HIS A 200 -4.58 -14.75 -4.41
N ALA A 201 -5.16 -13.55 -4.29
CA ALA A 201 -5.86 -13.15 -3.09
C ALA A 201 -7.04 -14.11 -2.93
N SER A 202 -7.01 -14.95 -1.89
CA SER A 202 -8.18 -15.72 -1.52
C SER A 202 -9.20 -14.72 -0.96
N CYS A 203 -10.13 -14.27 -1.79
CA CYS A 203 -11.36 -13.65 -1.32
C CYS A 203 -12.14 -14.74 -0.56
N ASN A 204 -11.75 -15.02 0.68
CA ASN A 204 -12.56 -15.81 1.59
C ASN A 204 -13.81 -14.99 1.88
N ASN A 205 -14.86 -15.19 1.09
CA ASN A 205 -16.21 -14.99 1.55
C ASN A 205 -16.37 -15.86 2.79
N MET A 206 -16.16 -15.29 3.98
CA MET A 206 -16.79 -15.80 5.19
C MET A 206 -18.30 -15.57 5.05
N SER A 207 -18.92 -16.36 4.17
CA SER A 207 -20.31 -16.74 4.33
C SER A 207 -20.35 -17.57 5.61
N SER A 208 -20.91 -16.99 6.66
CA SER A 208 -21.15 -17.68 7.92
C SER A 208 -22.19 -18.79 7.70
N ASP A 209 -21.72 -19.96 7.27
CA ASP A 209 -22.45 -21.22 7.41
C ASP A 209 -22.57 -21.57 8.89
N LEU A 210 -23.53 -20.93 9.57
CA LEU A 210 -24.08 -21.40 10.83
C LEU A 210 -24.86 -22.69 10.54
N LYS A 211 -24.16 -23.83 10.55
CA LYS A 211 -24.79 -25.14 10.70
C LYS A 211 -24.15 -25.97 11.82
N ARG A 212 -24.98 -26.10 12.86
CA ARG A 212 -25.23 -27.29 13.70
C ARG A 212 -24.43 -27.42 14.99
N GLY A 213 -24.98 -26.82 16.05
CA GLY A 213 -25.09 -27.48 17.35
C GLY A 213 -26.53 -27.96 17.55
N LYS A 214 -26.77 -29.28 17.50
CA LYS A 214 -28.00 -29.90 18.01
C LYS A 214 -27.96 -29.86 19.54
N PRO A 215 -29.09 -29.60 20.20
CA PRO A 215 -29.47 -30.35 21.38
C PRO A 215 -30.71 -31.19 21.11
N SER A 216 -30.64 -32.42 21.60
CA SER A 216 -31.78 -33.29 21.89
C SER A 216 -32.85 -32.54 22.69
N SER A 217 -34.12 -32.63 22.26
CA SER A 217 -35.30 -33.02 23.07
C SER A 217 -36.62 -32.65 22.35
N SER A 218 -37.43 -33.67 22.10
CA SER A 218 -38.90 -33.70 22.18
C SER A 218 -39.78 -32.90 21.20
N PHE A 219 -40.71 -33.65 20.59
CA PHE A 219 -41.84 -33.23 19.76
C PHE A 219 -42.83 -32.31 20.51
N THR A 220 -43.49 -31.40 19.78
CA THR A 220 -44.97 -31.36 19.57
C THR A 220 -45.37 -30.11 18.76
N PHE A 221 -46.20 -30.29 17.74
CA PHE A 221 -46.92 -29.24 17.02
C PHE A 221 -48.36 -29.20 17.55
N MET A 222 -48.85 -28.02 17.93
CA MET A 222 -50.25 -27.57 17.99
C MET A 222 -50.12 -26.07 18.33
N GLY A 223 -50.41 -25.09 17.47
CA GLY A 223 -51.66 -24.87 16.77
C GLY A 223 -52.60 -24.08 17.68
N HIS A 224 -52.58 -22.74 17.62
CA HIS A 224 -53.74 -21.83 17.73
C HIS A 224 -53.32 -20.35 17.67
N LYS A 225 -54.32 -19.54 17.31
CA LYS A 225 -54.32 -18.18 16.75
C LYS A 225 -54.38 -17.09 17.88
N PRO A 226 -54.65 -15.80 17.59
CA PRO A 226 -53.87 -14.61 17.95
C PRO A 226 -54.42 -13.81 19.17
N THR A 227 -53.99 -12.54 19.31
CA THR A 227 -54.36 -11.44 20.27
C THR A 227 -53.48 -11.39 21.52
N LEU A 228 -52.94 -10.24 21.96
CA LEU A 228 -53.12 -8.80 21.70
C LEU A 228 -51.75 -8.11 21.67
#